data_AF-A0A960V7A3-F1
#
_entry.id   AF-A0A960V7A3-F1
#
_cell.length_a   1.000
_cell.length_b   1.000
_cell.length_c   1.000
_cell.angle_alpha   90.00
_cell.angle_beta   90.00
_cell.angle_gamma   90.00
#
_symmetry.space_group_name_H-M   'P 1'
#
loop_
_entity.id
_entity.type
_entity.pdbx_description
1 polymer ?
#
loop_
_entity_poly.entity_id
_entity_poly.type
_entity_poly.pdbx_seq_one_letter_code
_entity_poly.pdbx_strand_id
1 'polypeptide(L)'
;MKVLHSHIMPGALFCLLWLAGSQALAAQSARTRALPDPYYPQLPQGELRLNYYYDRSGNWTKFSDWIPFQQKKFIPTHLEDFYELYGLPHHYKTAEVKEAIYFLELALVHKFRHPRNALCKIENEQEWHKYRLLMHMQINLQIMRMYLRLGSLYDKRQLFFHDLDFADDLEISFQIARSYYHMAIPYWHKARELAAEAGEYRFEIDLPGLESERFAINRGKLDFDRIISRHMLRVESKLGVVQPFLVNEGRPRPVKKAMQQDMEEFNRQNPEPADLGPPQLNPEWKEQALLPDAQG
;
A
#
# COMPACT_ATOMS: atom_id res chain seq x y z
N MET A 1 -47.93 25.09 41.38
CA MET A 1 -48.86 24.60 42.44
C MET A 1 -49.31 23.19 42.09
N LYS A 2 -49.50 22.34 43.11
CA LYS A 2 -50.38 21.15 43.24
C LYS A 2 -50.78 20.38 41.95
N VAL A 3 -50.48 19.08 41.72
CA VAL A 3 -50.63 17.82 42.52
C VAL A 3 -51.79 16.96 41.99
N LEU A 4 -51.42 15.79 41.40
CA LEU A 4 -52.05 14.44 41.44
C LEU A 4 -53.53 14.28 40.98
N HIS A 5 -54.07 13.12 40.55
CA HIS A 5 -53.67 11.70 40.54
C HIS A 5 -54.43 10.98 39.36
N SER A 6 -54.46 9.67 39.08
CA SER A 6 -53.93 8.41 39.66
C SER A 6 -53.87 7.28 38.59
N HIS A 7 -53.48 6.07 39.00
CA HIS A 7 -53.43 4.78 38.29
C HIS A 7 -54.78 4.16 37.86
N ILE A 8 -54.74 3.10 37.01
CA ILE A 8 -54.89 1.66 37.39
C ILE A 8 -54.67 0.72 36.18
N MET A 9 -54.00 -0.42 36.40
CA MET A 9 -53.88 -1.59 35.50
C MET A 9 -53.93 -2.87 36.37
N PRO A 10 -54.71 -3.89 35.97
CA PRO A 10 -54.26 -5.29 35.89
C PRO A 10 -54.69 -5.91 34.53
N GLY A 11 -54.05 -6.91 33.90
CA GLY A 11 -53.65 -8.23 34.42
C GLY A 11 -54.87 -9.16 34.45
N ALA A 12 -54.94 -10.39 33.92
CA ALA A 12 -54.10 -11.27 33.08
C ALA A 12 -54.94 -12.57 32.86
N LEU A 13 -54.41 -13.56 32.10
CA LEU A 13 -54.68 -15.02 32.19
C LEU A 13 -55.80 -15.72 31.35
N PHE A 14 -55.35 -16.81 30.69
CA PHE A 14 -56.03 -18.09 30.34
C PHE A 14 -56.97 -18.15 29.11
N CYS A 15 -56.62 -18.87 28.03
CA CYS A 15 -56.71 -20.34 27.76
C CYS A 15 -58.07 -20.75 27.12
N LEU A 16 -58.24 -21.77 26.26
CA LEU A 16 -57.36 -22.67 25.47
C LEU A 16 -58.24 -23.37 24.40
N LEU A 17 -57.63 -23.92 23.33
CA LEU A 17 -58.10 -25.08 22.52
C LEU A 17 -59.54 -25.14 21.95
N TRP A 18 -59.67 -25.14 20.61
CA TRP A 18 -60.22 -26.31 19.90
C TRP A 18 -59.77 -26.41 18.42
N LEU A 19 -59.80 -27.61 17.87
CA LEU A 19 -59.17 -28.02 16.61
C LEU A 19 -60.10 -29.05 15.93
N ALA A 20 -60.49 -28.88 14.66
CA ALA A 20 -60.79 -29.94 13.65
C ALA A 20 -61.64 -29.45 12.45
N GLY A 21 -61.45 -30.07 11.26
CA GLY A 21 -62.35 -29.95 10.09
C GLY A 21 -61.84 -29.03 8.98
N SER A 22 -60.78 -29.34 8.21
CA SER A 22 -60.64 -30.43 7.21
C SER A 22 -61.47 -30.29 5.92
N GLN A 23 -60.74 -30.03 4.83
CA GLN A 23 -61.02 -30.45 3.44
C GLN A 23 -62.27 -29.91 2.70
N ALA A 24 -62.13 -28.76 2.06
CA ALA A 24 -62.67 -28.52 0.71
C ALA A 24 -61.95 -27.33 0.05
N LEU A 25 -61.16 -27.58 -1.01
CA LEU A 25 -60.75 -26.69 -2.12
C LEU A 25 -59.47 -27.20 -2.80
N ALA A 26 -59.51 -28.46 -3.25
CA ALA A 26 -58.60 -28.90 -4.29
C ALA A 26 -59.11 -28.36 -5.65
N ALA A 27 -58.18 -27.87 -6.46
CA ALA A 27 -58.34 -27.59 -7.89
C ALA A 27 -59.48 -26.64 -8.33
N GLN A 28 -59.16 -25.35 -8.47
CA GLN A 28 -59.37 -24.66 -9.75
C GLN A 28 -58.50 -23.39 -9.94
N SER A 29 -57.46 -23.59 -10.76
CA SER A 29 -57.13 -22.75 -11.92
C SER A 29 -56.72 -21.28 -11.74
N ALA A 30 -55.53 -21.05 -11.21
CA ALA A 30 -54.67 -19.96 -11.68
C ALA A 30 -53.73 -20.48 -12.79
N ARG A 31 -54.23 -20.62 -14.03
CA ARG A 31 -53.37 -20.83 -15.20
C ARG A 31 -52.72 -19.49 -15.59
N THR A 32 -51.73 -19.05 -14.83
CA THR A 32 -50.78 -18.05 -15.31
C THR A 32 -50.01 -18.65 -16.48
N ARG A 33 -50.37 -18.26 -17.71
CA ARG A 33 -49.53 -18.49 -18.89
C ARG A 33 -48.25 -17.69 -18.70
N ALA A 34 -47.21 -18.33 -18.19
CA ALA A 34 -45.86 -17.79 -18.25
C ALA A 34 -45.46 -17.70 -19.72
N LEU A 35 -45.47 -16.48 -20.27
CA LEU A 35 -44.83 -16.22 -21.56
C LEU A 35 -43.33 -16.45 -21.37
N PRO A 36 -42.66 -17.27 -22.21
CA PRO A 36 -41.23 -17.40 -22.15
C PRO A 36 -40.58 -16.06 -22.54
N ASP A 37 -39.64 -15.59 -21.71
CA ASP A 37 -38.82 -14.42 -22.03
C ASP A 37 -37.95 -14.76 -23.26
N PRO A 38 -38.06 -14.03 -24.39
CA PRO A 38 -37.30 -14.35 -25.60
C PRO A 38 -35.80 -14.05 -25.49
N TYR A 39 -35.34 -13.35 -24.44
CA TYR A 39 -33.94 -12.94 -24.32
C TYR A 39 -33.08 -13.83 -23.43
N TYR A 40 -33.68 -14.67 -22.56
CA TYR A 40 -32.96 -15.58 -21.68
C TYR A 40 -33.54 -17.01 -21.76
N PRO A 41 -32.76 -18.02 -22.21
CA PRO A 41 -33.20 -19.41 -22.11
C PRO A 41 -33.37 -19.80 -20.64
N GLN A 42 -34.39 -20.62 -20.36
CA GLN A 42 -34.71 -21.03 -19.00
C GLN A 42 -33.55 -21.82 -18.35
N LEU A 43 -33.41 -21.65 -17.04
CA LEU A 43 -32.33 -22.20 -16.21
C LEU A 43 -31.95 -23.64 -16.59
N PRO A 44 -30.69 -23.92 -16.96
CA PRO A 44 -30.26 -25.29 -17.18
C PRO A 44 -30.30 -26.06 -15.86
N GLN A 45 -30.74 -27.32 -15.91
CA GLN A 45 -30.76 -28.19 -14.73
C GLN A 45 -29.33 -28.58 -14.36
N GLY A 46 -28.75 -27.85 -13.43
CA GLY A 46 -27.39 -28.03 -12.93
C GLY A 46 -27.08 -27.12 -11.76
N GLU A 47 -26.01 -27.42 -11.04
CA GLU A 47 -25.58 -26.65 -9.87
C GLU A 47 -25.12 -25.25 -10.29
N LEU A 48 -25.67 -24.20 -9.66
CA LEU A 48 -25.33 -22.81 -9.95
C LEU A 48 -23.90 -22.48 -9.49
N ARG A 49 -22.92 -22.72 -10.37
CA ARG A 49 -21.54 -22.26 -10.17
C ARG A 49 -21.47 -20.75 -10.37
N LEU A 50 -21.65 -20.01 -9.28
CA LEU A 50 -21.68 -18.54 -9.15
C LEU A 50 -20.54 -17.73 -9.84
N ASN A 51 -19.50 -18.40 -10.35
CA ASN A 51 -18.31 -17.79 -10.95
C ASN A 51 -18.20 -17.98 -12.49
N TYR A 52 -19.21 -18.57 -13.14
CA TYR A 52 -19.22 -18.87 -14.58
C TYR A 52 -20.49 -18.32 -15.24
N TYR A 53 -20.35 -17.73 -16.42
CA TYR A 53 -21.46 -17.23 -17.24
C TYR A 53 -21.49 -17.92 -18.59
N TYR A 54 -22.68 -17.99 -19.19
CA TYR A 54 -22.89 -18.53 -20.53
C TYR A 54 -22.51 -17.51 -21.59
N ASP A 55 -21.41 -17.73 -22.30
CA ASP A 55 -21.24 -17.15 -23.63
C ASP A 55 -22.17 -17.86 -24.62
N ARG A 56 -22.59 -17.17 -25.69
CA ARG A 56 -23.45 -17.72 -26.73
C ARG A 56 -22.81 -18.88 -27.50
N SER A 57 -21.50 -19.05 -27.38
CA SER A 57 -20.72 -20.17 -27.92
C SER A 57 -20.86 -21.48 -27.13
N GLY A 58 -21.44 -21.45 -25.92
CA GLY A 58 -21.65 -22.64 -25.07
C GLY A 58 -20.41 -23.16 -24.34
N ASN A 59 -19.24 -22.52 -24.50
CA ASN A 59 -18.01 -22.92 -23.83
C ASN A 59 -17.91 -22.36 -22.40
N TRP A 60 -17.45 -23.18 -21.46
CA TRP A 60 -17.24 -22.80 -20.06
C TRP A 60 -16.06 -21.83 -19.93
N THR A 61 -16.35 -20.54 -19.77
CA THR A 61 -15.31 -19.54 -19.44
C THR A 61 -15.55 -18.98 -18.04
N LYS A 62 -14.48 -18.89 -17.23
CA LYS A 62 -14.56 -18.29 -15.89
C LYS A 62 -14.83 -16.79 -16.05
N PHE A 63 -15.60 -16.18 -15.13
CA PHE A 63 -15.92 -14.75 -15.24
C PHE A 63 -14.66 -13.85 -15.26
N SER A 64 -13.57 -14.29 -14.65
CA SER A 64 -12.25 -13.62 -14.71
C SER A 64 -11.63 -13.57 -16.10
N ASP A 65 -12.15 -14.32 -17.06
CA ASP A 65 -11.57 -14.46 -18.39
C ASP A 65 -12.48 -13.81 -19.44
N TRP A 66 -13.75 -13.54 -19.09
CA TRP A 66 -14.75 -12.87 -19.93
C TRP A 66 -14.73 -11.34 -19.81
N ILE A 67 -14.37 -10.79 -18.64
CA ILE A 67 -14.06 -9.36 -18.54
C ILE A 67 -12.90 -9.08 -19.51
N PRO A 68 -12.98 -8.05 -20.37
CA PRO A 68 -11.89 -7.70 -21.29
C PRO A 68 -10.69 -7.13 -20.53
N PHE A 69 -9.89 -8.01 -19.93
CA PHE A 69 -8.70 -7.71 -19.12
C PHE A 69 -7.47 -7.26 -19.93
N GLN A 70 -7.70 -6.51 -21.01
CA GLN A 70 -6.77 -5.47 -21.44
C GLN A 70 -7.05 -4.20 -20.63
N GLN A 71 -6.99 -4.30 -19.29
CA GLN A 71 -6.57 -3.16 -18.49
C GLN A 71 -5.18 -2.83 -19.00
N LYS A 72 -5.07 -1.82 -19.87
CA LYS A 72 -3.78 -1.34 -20.36
C LYS A 72 -2.96 -0.99 -19.14
N LYS A 73 -1.95 -1.82 -18.82
CA LYS A 73 -0.99 -1.51 -17.77
C LYS A 73 -0.44 -0.13 -18.12
N PHE A 74 -0.71 0.85 -17.27
CA PHE A 74 -0.25 2.21 -17.51
C PHE A 74 1.27 2.19 -17.35
N ILE A 75 1.98 2.29 -18.47
CA ILE A 75 3.43 2.35 -18.50
C ILE A 75 3.77 3.85 -18.51
N PRO A 76 4.38 4.40 -17.45
CA PRO A 76 4.83 5.78 -17.47
C PRO A 76 5.92 5.95 -18.54
N THR A 77 5.78 6.99 -19.35
CA THR A 77 6.62 7.30 -20.51
C THR A 77 7.32 8.65 -20.38
N HIS A 78 6.63 9.64 -19.82
CA HIS A 78 7.12 11.00 -19.58
C HIS A 78 7.33 11.25 -18.08
N LEU A 79 8.16 12.23 -17.74
CA LEU A 79 8.42 12.67 -16.37
C LEU A 79 7.13 12.96 -15.58
N GLU A 80 6.15 13.59 -16.21
CA GLU A 80 4.85 13.88 -15.62
C GLU A 80 4.07 12.62 -15.22
N ASP A 81 4.16 11.55 -16.02
CA ASP A 81 3.49 10.28 -15.75
C ASP A 81 4.00 9.67 -14.44
N PHE A 82 5.33 9.71 -14.23
CA PHE A 82 5.94 9.27 -12.97
C PHE A 82 5.59 10.19 -11.80
N TYR A 83 5.48 11.51 -12.01
CA TYR A 83 5.10 12.44 -10.96
C TYR A 83 3.65 12.25 -10.50
N GLU A 84 2.71 12.02 -11.43
CA GLU A 84 1.30 11.76 -11.10
C GLU A 84 1.13 10.45 -10.32
N LEU A 85 1.90 9.41 -10.65
CA LEU A 85 1.88 8.12 -9.94
C LEU A 85 2.62 8.16 -8.59
N TYR A 86 3.87 8.63 -8.60
CA TYR A 86 4.82 8.44 -7.50
C TYR A 86 5.09 9.72 -6.68
N GLY A 87 4.62 10.90 -7.12
CA GLY A 87 4.81 12.18 -6.43
C GLY A 87 3.86 12.44 -5.25
N LEU A 88 2.84 11.60 -5.07
CA LEU A 88 1.91 11.66 -3.94
C LEU A 88 2.50 11.04 -2.67
N PRO A 89 2.04 11.42 -1.46
CA PRO A 89 2.54 10.84 -0.21
C PRO A 89 2.19 9.35 -0.09
N HIS A 90 3.21 8.49 -0.16
CA HIS A 90 3.08 7.03 -0.09
C HIS A 90 2.73 6.53 1.31
N HIS A 91 2.22 5.31 1.41
CA HIS A 91 1.86 4.69 2.68
C HIS A 91 3.08 4.35 3.55
N TYR A 92 2.82 3.81 4.75
CA TYR A 92 3.83 3.57 5.78
C TYR A 92 4.86 2.46 5.46
N LYS A 93 4.76 1.76 4.32
CA LYS A 93 5.61 0.59 4.01
C LYS A 93 6.95 1.00 3.40
N THR A 94 8.03 0.41 3.89
CA THR A 94 9.40 0.67 3.41
C THR A 94 9.62 0.30 1.94
N ALA A 95 8.98 -0.76 1.45
CA ALA A 95 9.10 -1.21 0.06
C ALA A 95 8.52 -0.17 -0.91
N GLU A 96 7.29 0.29 -0.67
CA GLU A 96 6.58 1.27 -1.50
C GLU A 96 7.33 2.61 -1.56
N VAL A 97 7.93 3.05 -0.44
CA VAL A 97 8.75 4.28 -0.41
C VAL A 97 10.04 4.13 -1.21
N LYS A 98 10.68 2.95 -1.20
CA LYS A 98 11.89 2.67 -2.01
C LYS A 98 11.58 2.58 -3.50
N GLU A 99 10.45 1.96 -3.83
CA GLU A 99 9.92 1.87 -5.20
C GLU A 99 9.61 3.27 -5.76
N ALA A 100 8.95 4.12 -4.97
CA ALA A 100 8.68 5.51 -5.35
C ALA A 100 9.95 6.33 -5.56
N ILE A 101 10.97 6.21 -4.69
CA ILE A 101 12.28 6.85 -4.89
C ILE A 101 12.87 6.42 -6.23
N TYR A 102 12.96 5.11 -6.50
CA TYR A 102 13.51 4.58 -7.75
C TYR A 102 12.79 5.12 -9.00
N PHE A 103 11.45 5.15 -9.00
CA PHE A 103 10.69 5.67 -10.12
C PHE A 103 10.77 7.20 -10.27
N LEU A 104 10.92 7.95 -9.17
CA LEU A 104 11.16 9.39 -9.22
C LEU A 104 12.60 9.73 -9.67
N GLU A 105 13.59 8.92 -9.33
CA GLU A 105 14.96 9.03 -9.87
C GLU A 105 14.97 8.77 -11.39
N LEU A 106 14.24 7.75 -11.86
CA LEU A 106 14.01 7.54 -13.30
C LEU A 106 13.28 8.72 -13.95
N ALA A 107 12.28 9.30 -13.28
CA ALA A 107 11.53 10.44 -13.79
C ALA A 107 12.43 11.63 -14.15
N LEU A 108 13.47 11.90 -13.34
CA LEU A 108 14.44 12.98 -13.60
C LEU A 108 15.26 12.80 -14.89
N VAL A 109 15.39 11.56 -15.39
CA VAL A 109 16.09 11.22 -16.64
C VAL A 109 15.13 11.22 -17.84
N HIS A 110 13.84 10.99 -17.61
CA HIS A 110 12.83 10.94 -18.66
C HIS A 110 12.50 12.31 -19.25
N LYS A 111 11.99 12.28 -20.49
CA LYS A 111 11.57 13.49 -21.21
C LYS A 111 10.24 13.99 -20.65
N PHE A 112 10.05 15.30 -20.67
CA PHE A 112 8.74 15.93 -20.42
C PHE A 112 7.75 15.61 -21.55
N ARG A 113 6.45 15.68 -21.24
CA ARG A 113 5.37 15.73 -22.24
C ARG A 113 5.56 16.94 -23.17
N HIS A 114 4.91 16.92 -24.33
CA HIS A 114 4.80 18.11 -25.18
C HIS A 114 4.05 19.22 -24.42
N PRO A 115 4.40 20.53 -24.52
CA PRO A 115 3.81 21.60 -23.70
C PRO A 115 2.28 21.65 -23.71
N ARG A 116 1.65 21.32 -24.86
CA ARG A 116 0.19 21.18 -25.02
C ARG A 116 -0.46 20.18 -24.04
N ASN A 117 0.30 19.19 -23.57
CA ASN A 117 -0.13 18.09 -22.70
C ASN A 117 0.54 18.18 -21.31
N ALA A 118 1.07 19.36 -20.94
CA ALA A 118 1.59 19.62 -19.59
C ALA A 118 0.47 19.59 -18.55
N LEU A 119 0.84 19.51 -17.26
CA LEU A 119 -0.12 19.45 -16.15
C LEU A 119 -0.87 20.76 -15.89
N CYS A 120 -0.36 21.87 -16.43
CA CYS A 120 -0.96 23.20 -16.37
C CYS A 120 -1.06 23.80 -17.78
N LYS A 121 -1.83 24.87 -17.93
CA LYS A 121 -1.87 25.63 -19.19
C LYS A 121 -0.54 26.39 -19.37
N ILE A 122 0.06 26.25 -20.55
CA ILE A 122 1.33 26.90 -20.90
C ILE A 122 1.14 27.57 -22.26
N GLU A 123 1.33 28.90 -22.30
CA GLU A 123 1.16 29.74 -23.48
C GLU A 123 2.52 30.18 -24.04
N ASN A 124 3.50 30.42 -23.17
CA ASN A 124 4.79 31.01 -23.54
C ASN A 124 5.98 30.06 -23.31
N GLU A 125 7.07 30.23 -24.07
CA GLU A 125 8.30 29.43 -23.90
C GLU A 125 8.96 29.65 -22.53
N GLN A 126 8.84 30.85 -21.96
CA GLN A 126 9.34 31.15 -20.62
C GLN A 126 8.58 30.38 -19.54
N GLU A 127 7.25 30.25 -19.68
CA GLU A 127 6.43 29.41 -18.81
C GLU A 127 6.82 27.94 -18.96
N TRP A 128 7.09 27.47 -20.19
CA TRP A 128 7.60 26.12 -20.41
C TRP A 128 8.95 25.85 -19.74
N HIS A 129 9.88 26.82 -19.78
CA HIS A 129 11.15 26.69 -19.07
C HIS A 129 10.94 26.61 -17.56
N LYS A 130 10.20 27.57 -16.98
CA LYS A 130 9.91 27.63 -15.55
C LYS A 130 9.15 26.37 -15.06
N TYR A 131 8.19 25.87 -15.83
CA TYR A 131 7.47 24.62 -15.53
C TYR A 131 8.44 23.45 -15.33
N ARG A 132 9.40 23.27 -16.25
CA ARG A 132 10.40 22.19 -16.14
C ARG A 132 11.27 22.33 -14.90
N LEU A 133 11.70 23.56 -14.56
CA LEU A 133 12.46 23.83 -13.33
C LEU A 133 11.64 23.49 -12.08
N LEU A 134 10.38 23.92 -12.01
CA LEU A 134 9.48 23.63 -10.89
C LEU A 134 9.20 22.13 -10.75
N MET A 135 8.96 21.42 -11.85
CA MET A 135 8.73 19.97 -11.83
C MET A 135 9.96 19.19 -11.35
N HIS A 136 11.16 19.52 -11.85
CA HIS A 136 12.40 18.92 -11.33
C HIS A 136 12.64 19.28 -9.86
N MET A 137 12.43 20.54 -9.45
CA MET A 137 12.52 20.97 -8.05
C MET A 137 11.60 20.12 -7.18
N GLN A 138 10.35 19.93 -7.62
CA GLN A 138 9.33 19.19 -6.90
C GLN A 138 9.70 17.71 -6.72
N ILE A 139 10.15 17.04 -7.79
CA ILE A 139 10.58 15.64 -7.73
C ILE A 139 11.77 15.47 -6.78
N ASN A 140 12.79 16.33 -6.88
CA ASN A 140 13.93 16.32 -5.95
C ASN A 140 13.48 16.51 -4.49
N LEU A 141 12.52 17.42 -4.25
CA LEU A 141 11.97 17.66 -2.92
C LEU A 141 11.18 16.46 -2.37
N GLN A 142 10.44 15.73 -3.21
CA GLN A 142 9.73 14.50 -2.81
C GLN A 142 10.71 13.36 -2.51
N ILE A 143 11.71 13.11 -3.36
CA ILE A 143 12.76 12.10 -3.13
C ILE A 143 13.46 12.36 -1.78
N MET A 144 13.84 13.62 -1.52
CA MET A 144 14.44 14.03 -0.25
C MET A 144 13.52 13.75 0.96
N ARG A 145 12.23 14.07 0.86
CA ARG A 145 11.23 13.76 1.90
C ARG A 145 11.08 12.26 2.14
N MET A 146 11.14 11.45 1.08
CA MET A 146 11.10 9.99 1.16
C MET A 146 12.35 9.41 1.83
N TYR A 147 13.55 9.93 1.56
CA TYR A 147 14.76 9.54 2.29
C TYR A 147 14.73 9.94 3.77
N LEU A 148 14.28 11.16 4.09
CA LEU A 148 14.02 11.55 5.49
C LEU A 148 13.03 10.61 6.17
N ARG A 149 11.99 10.19 5.44
CA ARG A 149 10.99 9.23 5.93
C ARG A 149 11.61 7.87 6.20
N LEU A 150 12.40 7.30 5.28
CA LEU A 150 13.12 6.05 5.49
C LEU A 150 14.05 6.15 6.71
N GLY A 151 14.87 7.20 6.81
CA GLY A 151 15.72 7.43 7.98
C GLY A 151 14.93 7.46 9.29
N SER A 152 13.76 8.10 9.31
CA SER A 152 12.87 8.16 10.50
C SER A 152 12.27 6.83 10.95
N LEU A 153 12.29 5.79 10.10
CA LEU A 153 11.82 4.44 10.47
C LEU A 153 12.90 3.66 11.22
N TYR A 154 14.17 3.91 10.90
CA TYR A 154 15.33 3.29 11.56
C TYR A 154 15.88 4.15 12.73
N ASP A 155 15.54 5.44 12.79
CA ASP A 155 15.89 6.33 13.90
C ASP A 155 14.92 6.20 15.10
N LYS A 156 15.26 5.35 16.08
CA LYS A 156 14.50 5.29 17.35
C LYS A 156 14.50 6.65 18.06
N ARG A 157 13.31 7.21 18.36
CA ARG A 157 13.14 8.60 18.85
C ARG A 157 13.99 8.95 20.08
N GLN A 158 14.02 8.07 21.08
CA GLN A 158 14.76 8.17 22.33
C GLN A 158 15.45 6.83 22.60
N LEU A 159 16.59 6.87 23.28
CA LEU A 159 17.39 5.71 23.68
C LEU A 159 17.41 5.64 25.20
N PHE A 160 16.93 4.55 25.78
CA PHE A 160 16.89 4.29 27.22
C PHE A 160 17.91 3.22 27.63
N PHE A 161 18.15 3.05 28.93
CA PHE A 161 19.13 2.07 29.43
C PHE A 161 18.78 0.62 29.05
N HIS A 162 17.49 0.24 29.13
CA HIS A 162 16.98 -1.08 28.74
C HIS A 162 16.99 -1.32 27.22
N ASP A 163 17.28 -0.28 26.41
CA ASP A 163 17.44 -0.46 24.97
C ASP A 163 18.82 -1.00 24.61
N LEU A 164 19.80 -0.88 25.52
CA LEU A 164 21.14 -1.42 25.34
C LEU A 164 21.12 -2.97 25.31
N ASP A 165 20.04 -3.59 25.80
CA ASP A 165 19.71 -5.00 25.60
C ASP A 165 19.49 -5.37 24.12
N PHE A 166 19.41 -4.40 23.22
CA PHE A 166 19.36 -4.56 21.75
C PHE A 166 20.46 -3.77 21.03
N ALA A 167 21.57 -3.45 21.71
CA ALA A 167 22.63 -2.57 21.20
C ALA A 167 23.19 -2.96 19.81
N ASP A 168 23.39 -4.25 19.52
CA ASP A 168 23.90 -4.70 18.20
C ASP A 168 22.98 -4.26 17.06
N ASP A 169 21.67 -4.48 17.23
CA ASP A 169 20.66 -4.23 16.20
C ASP A 169 20.35 -2.72 16.11
N LEU A 170 20.46 -1.99 17.23
CA LEU A 170 20.37 -0.54 17.26
C LEU A 170 21.53 0.14 16.55
N GLU A 171 22.77 -0.36 16.68
CA GLU A 171 23.92 0.19 15.92
C GLU A 171 23.65 0.08 14.41
N ILE A 172 23.24 -1.09 13.94
CA ILE A 172 22.90 -1.33 12.53
C ILE A 172 21.76 -0.40 12.09
N SER A 173 20.69 -0.29 12.89
CA SER A 173 19.56 0.60 12.58
C SER A 173 20.00 2.08 12.49
N PHE A 174 20.84 2.55 13.42
CA PHE A 174 21.35 3.92 13.38
C PHE A 174 22.30 4.18 12.22
N GLN A 175 23.13 3.21 11.82
CA GLN A 175 23.95 3.30 10.59
C GLN A 175 23.09 3.38 9.32
N ILE A 176 21.99 2.63 9.25
CA ILE A 176 21.01 2.70 8.16
C ILE A 176 20.27 4.06 8.16
N ALA A 177 19.90 4.58 9.32
CA ALA A 177 19.30 5.91 9.42
C ALA A 177 20.26 7.01 8.92
N ARG A 178 21.54 6.93 9.33
CA ARG A 178 22.61 7.84 8.90
C ARG A 178 22.80 7.84 7.38
N SER A 179 22.80 6.67 6.74
CA SER A 179 23.00 6.58 5.28
C SER A 179 21.82 7.19 4.51
N TYR A 180 20.57 6.94 4.93
CA TYR A 180 19.40 7.58 4.30
C TYR A 180 19.37 9.11 4.50
N TYR A 181 19.73 9.61 5.69
CA TYR A 181 19.84 11.05 5.90
C TYR A 181 20.96 11.69 5.06
N HIS A 182 22.05 10.97 4.81
CA HIS A 182 23.11 11.44 3.90
C HIS A 182 22.65 11.46 2.43
N MET A 183 21.93 10.43 1.97
CA MET A 183 21.35 10.37 0.62
C MET A 183 20.36 11.51 0.33
N ALA A 184 19.68 12.05 1.35
CA ALA A 184 18.73 13.16 1.20
C ALA A 184 19.38 14.51 0.81
N ILE A 185 20.68 14.71 1.14
CA ILE A 185 21.40 15.99 1.00
C ILE A 185 21.49 16.48 -0.47
N PRO A 186 22.00 15.70 -1.45
CA PRO A 186 22.12 16.17 -2.83
C PRO A 186 20.78 16.58 -3.44
N TYR A 187 19.71 15.84 -3.17
CA TYR A 187 18.36 16.15 -3.63
C TYR A 187 17.83 17.48 -3.06
N TRP A 188 18.11 17.78 -1.78
CA TRP A 188 17.78 19.08 -1.21
C TRP A 188 18.54 20.23 -1.89
N HIS A 189 19.86 20.10 -2.05
CA HIS A 189 20.67 21.13 -2.71
C HIS A 189 20.21 21.38 -4.15
N LYS A 190 19.93 20.33 -4.92
CA LYS A 190 19.40 20.45 -6.29
C LYS A 190 18.02 21.11 -6.32
N ALA A 191 17.12 20.79 -5.39
CA ALA A 191 15.84 21.47 -5.26
C ALA A 191 16.02 22.97 -4.96
N ARG A 192 16.96 23.35 -4.09
CA ARG A 192 17.26 24.76 -3.79
C ARG A 192 17.81 25.53 -4.99
N GLU A 193 18.72 24.93 -5.76
CA GLU A 193 19.24 25.52 -7.00
C GLU A 193 18.11 25.80 -8.01
N LEU A 194 17.28 24.78 -8.28
CA LEU A 194 16.15 24.89 -9.21
C LEU A 194 15.08 25.88 -8.72
N ALA A 195 14.85 25.98 -7.41
CA ALA A 195 13.93 26.95 -6.82
C ALA A 195 14.44 28.39 -6.99
N ALA A 196 15.76 28.62 -6.91
CA ALA A 196 16.38 29.92 -7.14
C ALA A 196 16.27 30.32 -8.62
N GLU A 197 16.59 29.41 -9.55
CA GLU A 197 16.47 29.62 -11.01
C GLU A 197 15.00 29.88 -11.42
N ALA A 198 14.06 29.08 -10.92
CA ALA A 198 12.62 29.33 -11.07
C ALA A 198 12.13 30.60 -10.34
N GLY A 199 12.97 31.22 -9.51
CA GLY A 199 12.72 32.49 -8.83
C GLY A 199 12.99 33.72 -9.70
N GLU A 200 13.76 33.60 -10.78
CA GLU A 200 14.08 34.73 -11.68
C GLU A 200 12.86 35.19 -12.51
N TYR A 201 11.94 34.25 -12.79
CA TYR A 201 10.71 34.51 -13.52
C TYR A 201 9.67 35.24 -12.65
N ARG A 202 9.24 36.41 -13.12
CA ARG A 202 8.32 37.32 -12.41
C ARG A 202 6.84 36.90 -12.42
N PHE A 203 6.44 36.07 -13.39
CA PHE A 203 5.08 35.51 -13.47
C PHE A 203 5.00 34.20 -12.65
N GLU A 204 3.79 33.75 -12.35
CA GLU A 204 3.53 32.48 -11.65
C GLU A 204 2.82 31.49 -12.58
N ILE A 205 3.05 30.19 -12.36
CA ILE A 205 2.40 29.10 -13.10
C ILE A 205 1.23 28.57 -12.27
N ASP A 206 0.08 28.41 -12.92
CA ASP A 206 -1.12 27.83 -12.31
C ASP A 206 -1.01 26.30 -12.19
N LEU A 207 -0.13 25.85 -11.29
CA LEU A 207 -0.04 24.47 -10.83
C LEU A 207 -0.02 24.44 -9.30
N PRO A 208 -1.06 23.88 -8.64
CA PRO A 208 -1.21 23.96 -7.19
C PRO A 208 0.01 23.47 -6.40
N GLY A 209 0.40 24.26 -5.39
CA GLY A 209 1.46 23.90 -4.43
C GLY A 209 2.89 24.23 -4.86
N LEU A 210 3.29 23.98 -6.12
CA LEU A 210 4.70 24.10 -6.53
C LEU A 210 5.28 25.52 -6.34
N GLU A 211 4.53 26.54 -6.75
CA GLU A 211 4.97 27.94 -6.57
C GLU A 211 5.07 28.35 -5.09
N SER A 212 4.21 27.77 -4.25
CA SER A 212 4.22 27.97 -2.80
C SER A 212 5.41 27.28 -2.14
N GLU A 213 5.78 26.06 -2.57
CA GLU A 213 6.96 25.36 -2.08
C GLU A 213 8.25 26.05 -2.54
N ARG A 214 8.35 26.47 -3.82
CA ARG A 214 9.43 27.34 -4.32
C ARG A 214 9.56 28.62 -3.47
N PHE A 215 8.46 29.33 -3.22
CA PHE A 215 8.48 30.55 -2.41
C PHE A 215 8.92 30.28 -0.97
N ALA A 216 8.51 29.16 -0.37
CA ALA A 216 8.90 28.77 0.98
C ALA A 216 10.40 28.40 1.07
N ILE A 217 10.97 27.78 0.04
CA ILE A 217 12.43 27.53 -0.09
C ILE A 217 13.18 28.86 -0.22
N ASN A 218 12.81 29.71 -1.19
CA ASN A 218 13.51 30.97 -1.48
C ASN A 218 13.43 31.98 -0.33
N ARG A 219 12.39 31.91 0.52
CA ARG A 219 12.26 32.71 1.75
C ARG A 219 12.93 32.09 2.98
N GLY A 220 13.54 30.92 2.87
CA GLY A 220 14.15 30.20 4.00
C GLY A 220 13.14 29.70 5.05
N LYS A 221 11.84 29.61 4.70
CA LYS A 221 10.82 29.00 5.57
C LYS A 221 10.98 27.48 5.62
N LEU A 222 11.43 26.89 4.51
CA LEU A 222 11.85 25.50 4.42
C LEU A 222 13.38 25.45 4.39
N ASP A 223 13.98 25.07 5.51
CA ASP A 223 15.42 24.85 5.67
C ASP A 223 15.65 23.37 6.02
N PHE A 224 15.76 22.53 4.99
CA PHE A 224 16.01 21.11 5.17
C PHE A 224 17.48 20.80 5.52
N ASP A 225 18.43 21.68 5.24
CA ASP A 225 19.83 21.53 5.68
C ASP A 225 19.89 21.43 7.21
N ARG A 226 19.28 22.40 7.89
CA ARG A 226 19.20 22.42 9.36
C ARG A 226 18.42 21.24 9.93
N ILE A 227 17.40 20.74 9.22
CA ILE A 227 16.61 19.58 9.63
C ILE A 227 17.46 18.30 9.52
N ILE A 228 18.08 18.05 8.35
CA ILE A 228 18.96 16.90 8.10
C ILE A 228 20.12 16.90 9.09
N SER A 229 20.83 18.03 9.26
CA SER A 229 21.93 18.14 10.23
C SER A 229 21.49 17.84 11.66
N ARG A 230 20.29 18.26 12.08
CA ARG A 230 19.75 17.93 13.41
C ARG A 230 19.45 16.44 13.57
N HIS A 231 18.92 15.79 12.53
CA HIS A 231 18.71 14.34 12.54
C HIS A 231 20.04 13.58 12.61
N MET A 232 21.02 13.95 11.78
CA MET A 232 22.37 13.39 11.81
C MET A 232 23.02 13.52 13.19
N LEU A 233 23.05 14.73 13.78
CA LEU A 233 23.62 14.94 15.13
C LEU A 233 22.95 14.08 16.20
N ARG A 234 21.63 13.84 16.11
CA ARG A 234 20.90 12.94 17.03
C ARG A 234 21.27 11.47 16.83
N VAL A 235 21.51 11.03 15.60
CA VAL A 235 21.95 9.67 15.29
C VAL A 235 23.39 9.44 15.77
N GLU A 236 24.31 10.37 15.48
CA GLU A 236 25.70 10.32 15.98
C GLU A 236 25.74 10.29 17.52
N SER A 237 24.90 11.09 18.19
CA SER A 237 24.81 11.08 19.66
C SER A 237 24.39 9.72 20.23
N LYS A 238 23.55 8.96 19.52
CA LYS A 238 23.11 7.62 19.94
C LYS A 238 24.17 6.57 19.64
N LEU A 239 24.83 6.65 18.49
CA LEU A 239 25.99 5.82 18.16
C LEU A 239 27.11 6.01 19.20
N GLY A 240 27.37 7.25 19.64
CA GLY A 240 28.32 7.55 20.71
C GLY A 240 27.99 6.96 22.08
N VAL A 241 26.77 6.46 22.30
CA VAL A 241 26.38 5.70 23.51
C VAL A 241 26.44 4.19 23.26
N VAL A 242 25.90 3.74 22.12
CA VAL A 242 25.81 2.32 21.76
C VAL A 242 27.18 1.71 21.46
N GLN A 243 28.07 2.43 20.76
CA GLN A 243 29.36 1.89 20.36
C GLN A 243 30.30 1.61 21.54
N PRO A 244 30.50 2.52 22.52
CA PRO A 244 31.28 2.22 23.72
C PRO A 244 30.69 1.07 24.54
N PHE A 245 29.36 1.00 24.66
CA PHE A 245 28.68 -0.11 25.33
C PHE A 245 29.01 -1.46 24.68
N LEU A 246 28.93 -1.55 23.34
CA LEU A 246 29.31 -2.76 22.58
C LEU A 246 30.80 -3.11 22.65
N VAL A 247 31.69 -2.12 22.85
CA VAL A 247 33.12 -2.37 23.05
C VAL A 247 33.39 -2.97 24.44
N ASN A 248 32.63 -2.54 25.46
CA ASN A 248 32.77 -3.05 26.82
C ASN A 248 32.17 -4.45 27.00
N GLU A 249 30.98 -4.71 26.42
CA GLU A 249 30.24 -5.99 26.56
C GLU A 249 30.61 -7.05 25.51
N GLY A 250 31.28 -6.65 24.42
CA GLY A 250 31.71 -7.54 23.33
C GLY A 250 30.68 -7.80 22.22
N ARG A 251 31.18 -8.25 21.07
CA ARG A 251 30.40 -8.50 19.84
C ARG A 251 30.65 -9.93 19.30
N PRO A 252 29.62 -10.73 18.98
CA PRO A 252 28.20 -10.55 19.36
C PRO A 252 28.02 -10.71 20.87
N ARG A 253 27.02 -10.06 21.44
CA ARG A 253 26.81 -10.06 22.90
C ARG A 253 26.53 -11.46 23.45
N PRO A 254 26.98 -11.79 24.69
CA PRO A 254 26.80 -13.12 25.27
C PRO A 254 25.36 -13.63 25.26
N VAL A 255 24.39 -12.76 25.57
CA VAL A 255 22.95 -13.09 25.58
C VAL A 255 22.45 -13.47 24.19
N LYS A 256 22.84 -12.72 23.14
CA LYS A 256 22.41 -13.00 21.76
C LYS A 256 23.03 -14.32 21.26
N LYS A 257 24.27 -14.60 21.65
CA LYS A 257 24.93 -15.89 21.38
C LYS A 257 24.24 -17.05 22.12
N ALA A 258 23.86 -16.87 23.39
CA ALA A 258 23.11 -17.87 24.15
C ALA A 258 21.75 -18.14 23.50
N MET A 259 20.97 -17.11 23.16
CA MET A 259 19.69 -17.26 22.45
C MET A 259 19.83 -17.97 21.08
N GLN A 260 20.93 -17.74 20.36
CA GLN A 260 21.23 -18.47 19.12
C GLN A 260 21.51 -19.94 19.40
N GLN A 261 22.30 -20.25 20.43
CA GLN A 261 22.59 -21.62 20.87
C GLN A 261 21.33 -22.35 21.35
N ASP A 262 20.47 -21.68 22.12
CA ASP A 262 19.18 -22.21 22.58
C ASP A 262 18.24 -22.52 21.40
N MET A 263 18.20 -21.64 20.39
CA MET A 263 17.42 -21.85 19.17
C MET A 263 17.99 -22.99 18.29
N GLU A 264 19.32 -23.06 18.14
CA GLU A 264 19.99 -24.17 17.47
C GLU A 264 19.77 -25.50 18.20
N GLU A 265 19.76 -25.50 19.53
CA GLU A 265 19.44 -26.67 20.33
C GLU A 265 17.96 -27.05 20.22
N PHE A 266 17.03 -26.09 20.27
CA PHE A 266 15.61 -26.32 20.04
C PHE A 266 15.36 -26.95 18.65
N ASN A 267 16.00 -26.43 17.60
CA ASN A 267 15.92 -26.98 16.24
C ASN A 267 16.61 -28.35 16.11
N ARG A 268 17.60 -28.66 16.95
CA ARG A 268 18.25 -29.98 17.00
C ARG A 268 17.37 -31.00 17.72
N GLN A 269 16.64 -30.58 18.75
CA GLN A 269 15.67 -31.39 19.49
C GLN A 269 14.37 -31.61 18.68
N ASN A 270 13.95 -30.58 17.95
CA ASN A 270 12.76 -30.57 17.07
C ASN A 270 13.20 -30.26 15.63
N PRO A 271 13.85 -31.20 14.92
CA PRO A 271 14.15 -31.00 13.52
C PRO A 271 12.86 -30.75 12.74
N GLU A 272 12.91 -29.84 11.76
CA GLU A 272 11.90 -29.74 10.70
C GLU A 272 11.59 -31.17 10.19
N PRO A 273 10.30 -31.55 10.04
CA PRO A 273 9.96 -32.88 9.53
C PRO A 273 10.66 -33.07 8.20
N ALA A 274 11.50 -34.11 8.11
CA ALA A 274 12.40 -34.33 6.98
C ALA A 274 11.65 -34.18 5.66
N ASP A 275 12.23 -33.38 4.76
CA ASP A 275 11.64 -32.91 3.49
C ASP A 275 10.64 -33.93 2.94
N LEU A 276 9.36 -33.62 3.09
CA LEU A 276 8.27 -34.51 2.70
C LEU A 276 8.35 -34.66 1.19
N GLY A 277 9.04 -35.72 0.75
CA GLY A 277 9.28 -36.01 -0.66
C GLY A 277 7.99 -35.91 -1.47
N PRO A 278 8.09 -35.58 -2.77
CA PRO A 278 7.00 -35.02 -3.58
C PRO A 278 5.66 -35.70 -3.28
N PRO A 279 4.62 -34.93 -2.94
CA PRO A 279 3.48 -35.39 -2.14
C PRO A 279 2.87 -36.65 -2.74
N GLN A 280 3.08 -37.78 -2.05
CA GLN A 280 2.54 -39.05 -2.48
C GLN A 280 1.03 -39.04 -2.28
N LEU A 281 0.26 -38.94 -3.38
CA LEU A 281 -1.17 -39.18 -3.32
C LEU A 281 -1.42 -40.57 -2.72
N ASN A 282 -2.37 -40.63 -1.78
CA ASN A 282 -2.82 -41.89 -1.21
C ASN A 282 -3.28 -42.81 -2.36
N PRO A 283 -2.83 -44.08 -2.46
CA PRO A 283 -3.22 -44.99 -3.54
C PRO A 283 -4.73 -45.30 -3.61
N GLU A 284 -5.50 -44.99 -2.56
CA GLU A 284 -6.96 -45.02 -2.58
C GLU A 284 -7.59 -43.77 -3.22
N TRP A 285 -6.87 -42.64 -3.23
CA TRP A 285 -7.27 -41.39 -3.87
C TRP A 285 -6.94 -41.44 -5.38
N LYS A 286 -7.53 -42.43 -6.05
CA LYS A 286 -7.58 -42.48 -7.50
C LYS A 286 -8.55 -41.42 -7.99
N GLU A 287 -8.06 -40.19 -8.11
CA GLU A 287 -8.71 -39.14 -8.88
C GLU A 287 -8.72 -39.56 -10.35
N GLN A 288 -9.70 -40.39 -10.72
CA GLN A 288 -10.13 -40.48 -12.11
C GLN A 288 -10.64 -39.09 -12.49
N ALA A 289 -9.97 -38.46 -13.45
CA ALA A 289 -10.50 -37.28 -14.10
C ALA A 289 -11.94 -37.61 -14.56
N LEU A 290 -12.92 -36.83 -14.09
CA LEU A 290 -14.35 -37.09 -14.37
C LEU A 290 -14.70 -36.99 -15.85
N LEU A 291 -13.77 -36.51 -16.68
CA LEU A 291 -13.81 -36.49 -18.13
C LEU A 291 -12.43 -36.95 -18.64
N PRO A 292 -12.34 -37.85 -19.63
CA PRO A 292 -11.07 -38.19 -20.26
C PRO A 292 -10.58 -37.04 -21.14
N ASP A 293 -9.26 -36.86 -21.21
CA ASP A 293 -8.65 -35.92 -22.15
C ASP A 293 -9.04 -36.27 -23.59
N ALA A 294 -9.47 -35.27 -24.35
CA ALA A 294 -9.79 -35.44 -25.77
C ALA A 294 -8.51 -35.79 -26.54
N GLN A 295 -8.50 -36.98 -27.13
CA GLN A 295 -7.33 -37.55 -27.80
C GLN A 295 -6.83 -36.65 -28.94
N GLY A 296 -5.52 -36.38 -28.91
CA GLY A 296 -4.71 -35.92 -30.05
C GLY A 296 -3.59 -36.93 -30.31
#